data_AF-A0A0T7SB40-F1
#
_entry.id   AF-A0A0T7SB40-F1
#
_cell.length_a   1.000
_cell.length_b   1.000
_cell.length_c   1.000
_cell.angle_alpha   90.00
_cell.angle_beta   90.00
_cell.angle_gamma   90.00
#
_symmetry.space_group_name_H-M   'P 1'
#
loop_
_entity.id
_entity.type
_entity.pdbx_description
1 polymer ?
#
loop_
_entity_poly.entity_id
_entity_poly.type
_entity_poly.pdbx_seq_one_letter_code
_entity_poly.pdbx_strand_id
1 'polypeptide(L)'
;MERKEIIEAIFASQITSLLLIPENSNFKYLIAKNKQEEGIFLIWNGNSNSQLTQDIYYQITREAQQANLSTNKYHVYARLCSFSTSSIEFEQIPEKILQDLGAK
;
A
#
# COMPACT_ATOMS: atom_id res chain seq x y z
N MET A 1 -16.61 2.50 2.29
CA MET A 1 -15.64 3.53 1.87
C MET A 1 -14.81 3.02 0.73
N GLU A 2 -14.50 3.93 -0.18
CA GLU A 2 -13.86 3.61 -1.43
C GLU A 2 -12.35 3.79 -1.27
N ARG A 3 -11.59 2.77 -1.68
CA ARG A 3 -10.12 2.68 -1.64
C ARG A 3 -9.39 3.98 -2.05
N LYS A 4 -9.99 4.75 -2.96
CA LYS A 4 -9.48 6.01 -3.48
C LYS A 4 -9.22 7.07 -2.41
N GLU A 5 -10.10 7.22 -1.41
CA GLU A 5 -9.97 8.25 -0.37
C GLU A 5 -8.70 8.05 0.48
N ILE A 6 -8.35 6.78 0.75
CA ILE A 6 -7.15 6.44 1.52
C ILE A 6 -5.89 6.71 0.71
N ILE A 7 -5.94 6.43 -0.60
CA ILE A 7 -4.84 6.75 -1.50
C ILE A 7 -4.59 8.26 -1.48
N GLU A 8 -5.62 9.09 -1.64
CA GLU A 8 -5.46 10.54 -1.60
C GLU A 8 -4.90 11.04 -0.27
N ALA A 9 -5.34 10.48 0.86
CA ALA A 9 -4.84 10.84 2.18
C ALA A 9 -3.36 10.47 2.40
N ILE A 10 -2.95 9.27 1.96
CA ILE A 10 -1.53 8.84 2.01
C ILE A 10 -0.68 9.79 1.17
N PHE A 11 -1.14 10.15 -0.01
CA PHE A 11 -0.42 11.06 -0.91
C PHE A 11 -0.31 12.46 -0.34
N ALA A 12 -1.37 12.99 0.27
CA ALA A 12 -1.35 14.29 0.93
C ALA A 12 -0.38 14.33 2.12
N SER A 13 -0.17 13.19 2.78
CA SER A 13 0.76 13.07 3.90
C SER A 13 2.23 12.89 3.47
N GLN A 14 2.49 12.50 2.22
CA GLN A 14 3.84 12.20 1.76
C GLN A 14 4.49 13.38 1.04
N ILE A 15 5.72 13.68 1.45
CA ILE A 15 6.54 14.75 0.86
C ILE A 15 7.16 14.30 -0.48
N THR A 16 7.24 12.98 -0.70
CA THR A 16 7.92 12.39 -1.86
C THR A 16 7.02 12.32 -3.09
N SER A 17 7.59 12.59 -4.27
CA SER A 17 6.88 12.43 -5.54
C SER A 17 6.55 10.96 -5.81
N LEU A 18 5.27 10.62 -5.73
CA LEU A 18 4.72 9.31 -6.08
C LEU A 18 4.06 9.37 -7.46
N LEU A 19 4.28 8.34 -8.28
CA LEU A 19 3.58 8.14 -9.54
C LEU A 19 2.44 7.15 -9.32
N LEU A 20 1.20 7.62 -9.41
CA LEU A 20 -0.01 6.79 -9.32
C LEU A 20 -0.03 5.73 -10.42
N ILE A 21 -0.35 4.51 -10.03
CA ILE A 21 -0.69 3.44 -10.95
C ILE A 21 -2.18 3.59 -11.30
N PRO A 22 -2.55 3.59 -12.59
CA PRO A 22 -3.94 3.81 -13.00
C PRO A 22 -4.86 2.74 -12.43
N GLU A 23 -6.08 3.11 -12.02
CA GLU A 23 -7.07 2.21 -11.40
C GLU A 23 -7.47 1.03 -12.30
N ASN A 24 -7.32 1.17 -13.62
CA ASN A 24 -7.52 0.08 -14.61
C ASN A 24 -6.37 -0.93 -14.67
N SER A 25 -5.36 -0.80 -13.81
CA SER A 25 -4.28 -1.78 -13.75
C SER A 25 -4.76 -3.05 -13.06
N ASN A 26 -4.24 -4.20 -13.49
CA ASN A 26 -4.60 -5.51 -12.93
C ASN A 26 -4.02 -5.77 -11.52
N PHE A 27 -3.61 -4.71 -10.81
CA PHE A 27 -2.93 -4.80 -9.53
C PHE A 27 -3.91 -4.56 -8.39
N LYS A 28 -3.89 -5.48 -7.43
CA LYS A 28 -4.76 -5.48 -6.26
C LYS A 28 -4.19 -4.66 -5.12
N TYR A 29 -2.88 -4.56 -4.94
CA TYR A 29 -2.30 -3.83 -3.80
C TYR A 29 -1.43 -2.65 -4.23
N LEU A 30 -0.73 -2.77 -5.36
CA LEU A 30 0.06 -1.68 -5.91
C LEU A 30 -0.82 -0.47 -6.25
N ILE A 31 -0.52 0.68 -5.66
CA ILE A 31 -1.23 1.94 -5.91
C ILE A 31 -0.32 3.01 -6.53
N ALA A 32 0.99 2.93 -6.31
CA ALA A 32 1.93 3.91 -6.80
C ALA A 32 3.36 3.34 -6.87
N LYS A 33 4.26 4.09 -7.51
CA LYS A 33 5.71 3.87 -7.41
C LYS A 33 6.45 5.18 -7.15
N ASN A 34 7.59 5.13 -6.48
CA ASN A 34 8.43 6.32 -6.27
C ASN A 34 9.47 6.49 -7.40
N LYS A 35 10.31 7.53 -7.28
CA LYS A 35 11.40 7.82 -8.24
C LYS A 35 12.51 6.76 -8.28
N GLN A 36 12.61 5.91 -7.26
CA GLN A 36 13.57 4.81 -7.18
C GLN A 36 12.97 3.49 -7.70
N GLU A 37 11.80 3.57 -8.32
CA GLU A 37 11.03 2.41 -8.80
C GLU A 37 10.61 1.45 -7.69
N GLU A 38 10.61 1.90 -6.43
CA GLU A 38 10.07 1.15 -5.31
C GLU A 38 8.54 1.24 -5.35
N GLY A 39 7.88 0.11 -5.11
CA GLY A 39 6.43 0.02 -5.13
C GLY A 39 5.79 0.48 -3.83
N ILE A 40 4.66 1.16 -3.95
CA ILE A 40 3.80 1.57 -2.85
C ILE A 40 2.54 0.72 -2.91
N PHE A 41 2.33 -0.08 -1.87
CA PHE A 41 1.26 -1.05 -1.75
C PHE A 41 0.32 -0.65 -0.64
N LEU A 42 -0.98 -0.66 -0.93
CA LEU A 42 -2.04 -0.42 0.06
C LEU A 42 -2.85 -1.69 0.28
N ILE A 43 -2.80 -2.18 1.51
CA ILE A 43 -3.61 -3.30 1.98
C ILE A 43 -4.82 -2.72 2.68
N TRP A 44 -5.84 -2.46 1.87
CA TRP A 44 -7.13 -2.00 2.35
C TRP A 44 -8.25 -2.71 1.62
N ASN A 45 -9.08 -3.43 2.37
CA ASN A 45 -10.30 -4.06 1.87
C ASN A 45 -11.48 -3.74 2.80
N GLY A 46 -11.55 -2.50 3.29
CA GLY A 46 -12.53 -2.07 4.29
C GLY A 46 -12.25 -2.66 5.68
N ASN A 47 -13.30 -3.06 6.41
CA ASN A 47 -13.19 -3.46 7.81
C ASN A 47 -12.62 -4.88 8.04
N SER A 48 -12.57 -5.75 7.02
CA SER A 48 -12.32 -7.18 7.25
C SER A 48 -10.92 -7.66 6.88
N ASN A 49 -10.15 -6.94 6.06
CA ASN A 49 -8.86 -7.41 5.58
C ASN A 49 -7.89 -6.26 5.26
N SER A 50 -7.36 -5.64 6.32
CA SER A 50 -6.38 -4.53 6.23
C SER A 50 -5.09 -4.88 6.97
N GLN A 51 -4.70 -6.16 6.97
CA GLN A 51 -3.54 -6.67 7.71
C GLN A 51 -2.52 -7.26 6.74
N LEU A 52 -1.25 -6.89 6.88
CA LEU A 52 -0.15 -7.51 6.14
C LEU A 52 0.12 -8.92 6.67
N THR A 53 -0.13 -9.91 5.83
CA THR A 53 0.15 -11.34 6.07
C THR A 53 1.16 -11.86 5.06
N GLN A 54 1.71 -13.06 5.32
CA GLN A 54 2.65 -13.70 4.40
C GLN A 54 2.04 -13.96 3.01
N ASP A 55 0.75 -14.33 2.93
CA ASP A 55 0.07 -14.51 1.64
C ASP A 55 0.03 -13.20 0.85
N ILE A 56 -0.33 -12.09 1.50
CA ILE A 56 -0.37 -10.77 0.87
C ILE A 56 1.05 -10.33 0.47
N TYR A 57 2.07 -10.65 1.27
CA TYR A 57 3.46 -10.42 0.88
C TYR A 57 3.84 -11.11 -0.44
N TYR A 58 3.40 -12.36 -0.64
CA TYR A 58 3.63 -13.05 -1.91
C TYR A 58 2.84 -12.43 -3.08
N GLN A 59 1.65 -11.88 -2.81
CA GLN A 59 0.89 -11.16 -3.83
C GLN A 59 1.59 -9.86 -4.23
N ILE A 60 2.01 -9.02 -3.28
CA ILE A 60 2.68 -7.74 -3.60
C ILE A 60 3.99 -7.96 -4.36
N THR A 61 4.75 -9.01 -4.02
CA THR A 61 6.01 -9.32 -4.73
C THR A 61 5.77 -9.77 -6.16
N ARG A 62 4.68 -10.51 -6.43
CA ARG A 62 4.25 -10.82 -7.80
C ARG A 62 3.83 -9.57 -8.57
N GLU A 63 3.02 -8.71 -7.96
CA GLU A 63 2.62 -7.44 -8.57
C GLU A 63 3.82 -6.55 -8.88
N ALA A 64 4.79 -6.48 -7.97
CA ALA A 64 6.03 -5.74 -8.15
C ALA A 64 6.83 -6.26 -9.35
N GLN A 65 6.96 -7.59 -9.49
CA GLN A 65 7.64 -8.21 -10.63
C GLN A 65 6.90 -7.94 -11.94
N GLN A 66 5.57 -8.04 -11.96
CA GLN A 66 4.75 -7.73 -13.13
C GLN A 66 4.86 -6.27 -13.55
N ALA A 67 5.00 -5.36 -12.57
CA ALA A 67 5.19 -3.93 -12.79
C ALA A 67 6.67 -3.54 -13.03
N ASN A 68 7.60 -4.50 -13.07
CA ASN A 68 9.05 -4.28 -13.21
C ASN A 68 9.62 -3.28 -12.19
N LEU A 69 9.18 -3.41 -10.93
CA LEU A 69 9.60 -2.53 -9.83
C LEU A 69 10.89 -3.04 -9.16
N SER A 70 11.60 -2.12 -8.51
CA SER A 70 12.74 -2.44 -7.65
C SER A 70 12.33 -3.40 -6.53
N THR A 71 13.01 -4.53 -6.42
CA THR A 71 12.75 -5.55 -5.38
C THR A 71 13.48 -5.27 -4.07
N ASN A 72 14.16 -4.12 -3.97
CA ASN A 72 15.00 -3.77 -2.83
C ASN A 72 14.17 -3.38 -1.60
N LYS A 73 13.09 -2.62 -1.82
CA LYS A 73 12.16 -2.17 -0.78
C LYS A 73 10.74 -2.13 -1.30
N TYR A 74 9.81 -2.54 -0.45
CA TYR A 74 8.37 -2.46 -0.66
C TYR A 74 7.76 -1.60 0.44
N HIS A 75 7.14 -0.48 0.07
CA HIS A 75 6.44 0.40 1.00
C HIS A 75 5.02 -0.11 1.14
N VAL A 76 4.66 -0.61 2.33
CA VAL A 76 3.38 -1.29 2.55
C VAL A 76 2.56 -0.58 3.60
N TYR A 77 1.40 -0.07 3.18
CA TYR A 77 0.40 0.54 4.04
C TYR A 77 -0.66 -0.47 4.46
N ALA A 78 -0.81 -0.70 5.75
CA ALA A 78 -1.91 -1.50 6.29
C ALA A 78 -2.31 -1.01 7.69
N ARG A 79 -3.43 -1.52 8.21
CA ARG A 79 -3.86 -1.26 9.59
C ARG A 79 -3.05 -2.07 10.60
N LEU A 80 -2.75 -3.32 10.26
CA LEU A 80 -2.01 -4.25 11.11
C LEU A 80 -0.90 -4.94 10.31
N CYS A 81 0.18 -5.33 10.98
CA CYS A 81 1.26 -6.10 10.41
C CYS A 81 1.45 -7.39 11.21
N SER A 82 1.32 -8.55 10.57
CA SER A 82 1.61 -9.85 11.19
C SER A 82 2.77 -10.58 10.54
N PHE A 83 3.29 -10.04 9.45
CA PHE A 83 4.42 -10.59 8.74
C PHE A 83 5.27 -9.44 8.19
N SER A 84 6.54 -9.38 8.59
CA SER A 84 7.50 -8.39 8.12
C SER A 84 8.83 -9.04 7.75
N THR A 85 9.52 -8.45 6.78
CA THR A 85 10.84 -8.88 6.31
C THR A 85 11.72 -7.64 6.09
N SER A 86 13.03 -7.83 5.92
CA SER A 86 13.98 -6.73 5.69
C SER A 86 13.71 -5.91 4.41
N SER A 87 12.92 -6.45 3.47
CA SER A 87 12.53 -5.75 2.25
C SER A 87 11.24 -4.95 2.41
N ILE A 88 10.56 -5.01 3.56
CA ILE A 88 9.28 -4.33 3.80
C ILE A 88 9.52 -3.11 4.67
N GLU A 89 9.21 -1.94 4.12
CA GLU A 89 9.01 -0.71 4.88
C GLU A 89 7.52 -0.66 5.23
N PHE A 90 7.17 -1.06 6.45
CA PHE A 90 5.78 -1.06 6.90
C PHE A 90 5.41 0.32 7.44
N GLU A 91 4.38 0.92 6.85
CA GLU A 91 3.79 2.16 7.34
C GLU A 91 2.36 1.90 7.78
N GLN A 92 2.09 2.12 9.07
CA GLN A 92 0.74 1.94 9.59
C GLN A 92 -0.17 3.07 9.07
N ILE A 93 -1.35 2.72 8.56
CA ILE A 93 -2.37 3.71 8.22
C ILE A 93 -2.79 4.39 9.53
N PRO A 94 -2.53 5.70 9.69
CA PRO A 94 -2.76 6.37 10.96
C PRO A 94 -4.25 6.40 11.29
N GLU A 95 -4.57 6.21 12.56
CA GLU A 95 -5.96 6.19 13.04
C GLU A 95 -6.70 7.48 12.74
N LYS A 96 -6.01 8.63 12.65
CA LYS A 96 -6.64 9.88 12.25
C LYS A 96 -7.22 9.81 10.83
N ILE A 97 -6.50 9.19 9.90
CA ILE A 97 -7.02 8.92 8.55
C ILE A 97 -8.21 7.95 8.70
N LEU A 98 -8.11 6.90 9.51
CA LEU A 98 -9.24 5.97 9.73
C LEU A 98 -10.48 6.62 10.39
N GLN A 99 -10.31 7.59 11.28
CA GLN A 99 -11.38 8.26 12.03
C GLN A 99 -12.06 9.38 11.23
N ASP A 100 -11.28 10.17 10.48
CA ASP A 100 -11.83 11.09 9.47
C ASP A 100 -12.66 10.31 8.44
N LEU A 101 -12.27 9.05 8.21
CA LEU A 101 -12.92 8.05 7.39
C LEU A 101 -13.89 7.14 8.19
N GLY A 102 -14.58 7.63 9.22
CA GLY A 102 -15.79 6.99 9.78
C GLY A 102 -15.70 5.52 10.24
N ALA A 103 -14.50 4.95 10.42
CA ALA A 103 -14.32 3.59 10.92
C ALA A 103 -14.57 3.58 12.44
N LYS A 104 -15.83 3.38 12.84
CA LYS A 104 -16.22 3.13 14.23
C LYS A 104 -16.08 1.65 14.58
#